data_AF-A0A3B0XM66-F1
#
_entry.id   AF-A0A3B0XM66-F1
#
_cell.length_a   1.000
_cell.length_b   1.000
_cell.length_c   1.000
_cell.angle_alpha   90.00
_cell.angle_beta   90.00
_cell.angle_gamma   90.00
#
_symmetry.space_group_name_H-M   'P 1'
#
loop_
_entity.id
_entity.type
_entity.pdbx_description
1 polymer ?
#
loop_
_entity_poly.entity_id
_entity_poly.type
_entity_poly.pdbx_seq_one_letter_code
_entity_poly.pdbx_strand_id
1 'polypeptide(L)'
;MKNCILLLAFYFLLSSPCFADNLTAIKAINKKVSDIEKLKGGLSSLELKLDTEATEAVPPEMVFYYSPESMELLILQVTVGHEVFSTRHTYYLNNNRVIKYLKEIDGRSDSPPKSAIIYNDKGVVLWKNITEPVVSVSDVVSLFKFNFNTLKQFSKY
;
A
#
# COMPACT_ATOMS: atom_id res chain seq x y z
N MET A 1 -28.60 -5.19 -56.50
CA MET A 1 -28.80 -4.93 -55.06
C MET A 1 -27.89 -5.85 -54.26
N LYS A 2 -27.05 -5.28 -53.38
CA LYS A 2 -26.45 -5.90 -52.17
C LYS A 2 -25.42 -7.03 -52.46
N ASN A 3 -24.13 -6.94 -52.13
CA ASN A 3 -23.53 -6.66 -50.82
C ASN A 3 -22.07 -6.19 -50.98
N CYS A 4 -21.81 -4.90 -50.71
CA CYS A 4 -20.59 -4.47 -50.04
C CYS A 4 -20.93 -4.31 -48.55
N ILE A 5 -19.92 -4.29 -47.68
CA ILE A 5 -19.99 -4.26 -46.22
C ILE A 5 -19.95 -5.68 -45.60
N LEU A 6 -18.85 -6.40 -45.86
CA LEU A 6 -18.30 -7.31 -44.84
C LEU A 6 -17.33 -6.46 -44.01
N LEU A 7 -17.87 -5.87 -42.94
CA LEU A 7 -17.17 -5.07 -41.93
C LEU A 7 -15.88 -5.80 -41.49
N LEU A 8 -14.67 -5.27 -41.60
CA LEU A 8 -14.08 -4.16 -40.82
C LEU A 8 -14.30 -4.19 -39.30
N ALA A 9 -14.99 -5.20 -38.76
CA ALA A 9 -15.23 -5.35 -37.32
C ALA A 9 -14.20 -6.25 -36.61
N PHE A 10 -13.28 -6.88 -37.35
CA PHE A 10 -12.27 -7.77 -36.75
C PHE A 10 -10.96 -7.08 -36.35
N TYR A 11 -10.75 -5.81 -36.74
CA TYR A 11 -9.55 -5.05 -36.37
C TYR A 11 -9.73 -4.16 -35.13
N PHE A 12 -10.96 -3.97 -34.63
CA PHE A 12 -11.20 -3.09 -33.48
C PHE A 12 -11.01 -3.76 -32.11
N LEU A 13 -10.69 -5.06 -32.06
CA LEU A 13 -10.52 -5.82 -30.82
C LEU A 13 -9.06 -6.16 -30.47
N LEU A 14 -8.08 -5.73 -31.27
CA LEU A 14 -6.66 -6.15 -31.10
C LEU A 14 -5.70 -5.08 -30.57
N SER A 15 -6.19 -3.95 -30.08
CA SER A 15 -5.34 -3.02 -29.33
C SER A 15 -6.17 -2.23 -28.34
N SER A 16 -6.46 -2.84 -27.19
CA SER A 16 -6.61 -2.08 -25.95
C SER A 16 -5.20 -1.90 -25.36
N PRO A 17 -4.42 -0.87 -25.75
CA PRO A 17 -3.10 -0.61 -25.15
C PRO A 17 -3.17 -0.54 -23.61
N CYS A 18 -4.34 -0.16 -23.10
CA CYS A 18 -4.66 -0.08 -21.68
C CYS A 18 -4.36 -1.37 -20.87
N PHE A 19 -4.53 -2.58 -21.42
CA PHE A 19 -4.27 -3.81 -20.64
C PHE A 19 -2.79 -4.21 -20.60
N ALA A 20 -2.06 -4.07 -21.72
CA ALA A 20 -0.63 -4.40 -21.79
C ALA A 20 0.22 -3.39 -20.99
N ASP A 21 -0.16 -2.11 -21.03
CA ASP A 21 0.50 -1.05 -20.27
C ASP A 21 0.31 -1.25 -18.76
N ASN A 22 -0.89 -1.64 -18.33
CA ASN A 22 -1.18 -1.94 -16.93
C ASN A 22 -0.35 -3.14 -16.42
N LEU A 23 -0.20 -4.21 -17.21
CA LEU A 23 0.59 -5.38 -16.79
C LEU A 23 2.07 -5.03 -16.58
N THR A 24 2.64 -4.21 -17.48
CA THR A 24 4.03 -3.73 -17.36
C THR A 24 4.20 -2.85 -16.12
N ALA A 25 3.27 -1.92 -15.89
CA ALA A 25 3.27 -1.07 -14.69
C ALA A 25 3.14 -1.88 -13.38
N ILE A 26 2.24 -2.86 -13.34
CA ILE A 26 2.05 -3.75 -12.18
C ILE A 26 3.32 -4.53 -11.86
N LYS A 27 4.01 -5.08 -12.88
CA LYS A 27 5.29 -5.78 -12.68
C LYS A 27 6.37 -4.85 -12.12
N ALA A 28 6.46 -3.63 -12.65
CA ALA A 28 7.41 -2.64 -12.16
C ALA A 28 7.15 -2.26 -10.69
N ILE A 29 5.89 -2.06 -10.31
CA ILE A 29 5.50 -1.76 -8.92
C ILE A 29 5.82 -2.93 -7.99
N ASN A 30 5.50 -4.17 -8.40
CA ASN A 30 5.82 -5.36 -7.60
C ASN A 30 7.34 -5.52 -7.40
N LYS A 31 8.14 -5.27 -8.45
CA LYS A 31 9.59 -5.24 -8.32
C LYS A 31 10.04 -4.17 -7.32
N LYS A 32 9.52 -2.95 -7.44
CA LYS A 32 9.84 -1.85 -6.52
C LYS A 32 9.49 -2.17 -5.07
N VAL A 33 8.33 -2.76 -4.82
CA VAL A 33 7.92 -3.22 -3.49
C VAL A 33 8.87 -4.28 -2.95
N SER A 34 9.29 -5.24 -3.80
CA SER A 34 10.29 -6.23 -3.41
C SER A 34 11.64 -5.60 -3.07
N ASP A 35 12.05 -4.55 -3.80
CA ASP A 35 13.28 -3.83 -3.51
C ASP A 35 13.17 -3.05 -2.18
N ILE A 36 12.02 -2.41 -1.90
CA ILE A 36 11.74 -1.76 -0.59
C ILE A 36 11.80 -2.77 0.56
N GLU A 37 11.17 -3.94 0.42
CA GLU A 37 11.17 -4.98 1.46
C GLU A 37 12.58 -5.49 1.80
N LYS A 38 13.46 -5.64 0.80
CA LYS A 38 14.86 -6.03 1.03
C LYS A 38 15.63 -4.97 1.81
N LEU A 39 15.27 -3.70 1.65
CA LEU A 39 15.92 -2.59 2.36
C LEU A 39 15.38 -2.39 3.77
N LYS A 40 14.25 -3.02 4.13
CA LYS A 40 13.53 -2.77 5.39
C LYS A 40 14.42 -2.87 6.63
N GLY A 41 15.38 -3.80 6.66
CA GLY A 41 16.31 -3.96 7.79
C GLY A 41 17.31 -2.82 7.98
N GLY A 42 17.51 -1.96 6.97
CA GLY A 42 18.34 -0.76 7.04
C GLY A 42 17.55 0.55 7.15
N LEU A 43 16.22 0.48 7.22
CA LEU A 43 15.37 1.67 7.39
C LEU A 43 15.26 2.04 8.87
N SER A 44 15.09 3.33 9.14
CA SER A 44 14.67 3.80 10.46
C SER A 44 13.17 3.59 10.63
N SER A 45 12.73 3.32 11.86
CA SER A 45 11.32 3.18 12.20
C SER A 45 10.86 4.23 13.20
N LEU A 46 9.59 4.62 13.10
CA LEU A 46 8.85 5.32 14.14
C LEU A 46 7.63 4.47 14.50
N GLU A 47 7.46 4.17 15.78
CA GLU A 47 6.34 3.38 16.29
C GLU A 47 5.38 4.27 17.08
N LEU A 48 4.09 4.19 16.75
CA LEU A 48 3.01 4.79 17.53
C LEU A 48 2.10 3.66 18.01
N LYS A 49 1.97 3.55 19.33
CA LYS A 49 1.07 2.59 19.99
C LYS A 49 -0.01 3.40 20.70
N LEU A 50 -1.27 3.07 20.40
CA LEU A 50 -2.40 3.68 21.09
C LEU A 50 -2.75 2.80 22.28
N ASP A 51 -2.56 3.29 23.50
CA ASP A 51 -3.04 2.57 24.68
C ASP A 51 -4.57 2.41 24.62
N THR A 52 -5.05 1.21 24.92
CA THR A 52 -6.48 0.92 25.02
C THR A 52 -6.76 0.30 26.37
N GLU A 53 -7.83 0.76 27.03
CA GLU A 53 -8.31 0.18 28.29
C GLU A 53 -9.06 -1.16 28.08
N ALA A 54 -9.27 -1.59 26.85
CA ALA A 54 -10.02 -2.80 26.54
C ALA A 54 -9.14 -4.05 26.70
N THR A 55 -9.57 -4.98 27.55
CA THR A 55 -8.82 -6.18 27.94
C THR A 55 -8.61 -7.18 26.80
N GLU A 56 -9.48 -7.21 25.79
CA GLU A 56 -9.46 -8.19 24.69
C GLU A 56 -8.99 -7.61 23.33
N ALA A 57 -8.59 -6.34 23.31
CA ALA A 57 -8.16 -5.66 22.09
C ALA A 57 -6.63 -5.66 21.98
N VAL A 58 -6.10 -6.04 20.80
CA VAL A 58 -4.71 -5.72 20.48
C VAL A 58 -4.66 -4.21 20.21
N PRO A 59 -3.91 -3.43 20.99
CA PRO A 59 -3.80 -2.00 20.79
C PRO A 59 -3.39 -1.67 19.35
N PRO A 60 -4.05 -0.74 18.66
CA PRO A 60 -3.63 -0.33 17.33
C PRO A 60 -2.17 0.14 17.35
N GLU A 61 -1.35 -0.50 16.54
CA GLU A 61 0.07 -0.17 16.38
C GLU A 61 0.29 0.35 14.96
N MET A 62 0.96 1.48 14.85
CA MET A 62 1.40 2.04 13.58
C MET A 62 2.93 2.09 13.55
N VAL A 63 3.54 1.50 12.53
CA VAL A 63 4.98 1.51 12.31
C VAL A 63 5.30 2.17 10.98
N PHE A 64 6.03 3.27 11.03
CA PHE A 64 6.48 4.02 9.85
C PHE A 64 7.95 3.67 9.57
N TYR A 65 8.25 3.08 8.40
CA TYR A 65 9.62 2.84 7.96
C TYR A 65 10.02 3.89 6.93
N TYR A 66 11.14 4.58 7.18
CA TYR A 66 11.61 5.67 6.35
C TYR A 66 13.11 5.58 6.09
N SER A 67 13.54 6.18 4.97
CA SER A 67 14.96 6.33 4.65
C SER A 67 15.60 7.34 5.61
N PRO A 68 16.65 6.96 6.37
CA PRO A 68 17.33 7.89 7.27
C PRO A 68 18.05 9.02 6.55
N GLU A 69 18.41 8.84 5.28
CA GLU A 69 19.13 9.85 4.51
C GLU A 69 18.18 10.88 3.89
N SER A 70 17.14 10.40 3.20
CA SER A 70 16.20 11.26 2.47
C SER A 70 14.98 11.65 3.28
N MET A 71 14.76 11.02 4.46
CA MET A 71 13.56 11.14 5.27
C MET A 71 12.27 10.79 4.52
N GLU A 72 12.38 9.99 3.47
CA GLU A 72 11.25 9.52 2.68
C GLU A 72 10.56 8.35 3.38
N LEU A 73 9.24 8.46 3.58
CA LEU A 73 8.41 7.36 4.06
C LEU A 73 8.27 6.31 2.96
N LEU A 74 8.64 5.05 3.26
CA LEU A 74 8.61 3.94 2.31
C LEU A 74 7.55 2.89 2.67
N ILE A 75 7.31 2.67 3.96
CA ILE A 75 6.32 1.70 4.44
C ILE A 75 5.55 2.31 5.61
N LEU A 76 4.22 2.19 5.61
CA LEU A 76 3.40 2.23 6.82
C LEU A 76 2.84 0.83 7.07
N GLN A 77 2.98 0.34 8.28
CA GLN A 77 2.25 -0.84 8.76
C GLN A 77 1.29 -0.42 9.86
N VAL A 78 0.03 -0.83 9.75
CA VAL A 78 -0.98 -0.68 10.80
C VAL A 78 -1.43 -2.07 11.19
N THR A 79 -1.22 -2.42 12.45
CA THR A 79 -1.70 -3.67 13.03
C THR A 79 -2.88 -3.35 13.92
N VAL A 80 -4.01 -4.00 13.65
CA VAL A 80 -5.22 -3.94 14.48
C VAL A 80 -5.69 -5.36 14.71
N GLY A 81 -6.21 -5.69 15.89
CA GLY A 81 -6.60 -7.06 16.16
C GLY A 81 -7.34 -7.27 17.46
N HIS A 82 -7.67 -8.53 17.66
CA HIS A 82 -8.21 -9.11 18.89
C HIS A 82 -7.24 -10.19 19.38
N GLU A 83 -7.41 -10.69 20.60
CA GLU A 83 -6.49 -11.68 21.21
C GLU A 83 -6.10 -12.86 20.30
N VAL A 84 -7.00 -13.30 19.41
CA VAL A 84 -6.85 -14.51 18.60
C VAL A 84 -6.32 -14.26 17.19
N PHE A 85 -6.49 -13.05 16.66
CA PHE A 85 -6.04 -12.72 15.30
C PHE A 85 -5.71 -11.25 15.17
N SER A 86 -4.73 -10.96 14.32
CA SER A 86 -4.41 -9.58 13.95
C SER A 86 -4.54 -9.40 12.44
N THR A 87 -4.98 -8.22 12.06
CA THR A 87 -5.00 -7.76 10.67
C THR A 87 -3.91 -6.73 10.50
N ARG A 88 -3.03 -7.00 9.54
CA ARG A 88 -1.94 -6.12 9.16
C ARG A 88 -2.26 -5.43 7.85
N HIS A 89 -2.29 -4.11 7.90
CA HIS A 89 -2.46 -3.24 6.75
C HIS A 89 -1.10 -2.63 6.40
N THR A 90 -0.51 -3.04 5.28
CA THR A 90 0.80 -2.51 4.83
C THR A 90 0.60 -1.61 3.61
N TYR A 91 1.07 -0.38 3.72
CA TYR A 91 1.09 0.61 2.64
C TYR A 91 2.53 0.82 2.20
N TYR A 92 2.81 0.56 0.92
CA TYR A 92 4.10 0.89 0.30
C TYR A 92 3.99 2.22 -0.41
N LEU A 93 4.95 3.09 -0.15
CA LEU A 93 4.98 4.45 -0.65
C LEU A 93 6.17 4.67 -1.58
N ASN A 94 5.98 5.60 -2.52
CA ASN A 94 7.02 6.16 -3.36
C ASN A 94 6.71 7.64 -3.54
N ASN A 95 7.67 8.51 -3.23
CA ASN A 95 7.48 9.96 -3.25
C ASN A 95 6.23 10.40 -2.47
N ASN A 96 6.00 9.81 -1.29
CA ASN A 96 4.82 10.03 -0.45
C ASN A 96 3.47 9.62 -1.08
N ARG A 97 3.47 8.80 -2.13
CA ARG A 97 2.26 8.25 -2.75
C ARG A 97 2.21 6.75 -2.58
N VAL A 98 1.05 6.21 -2.23
CA VAL A 98 0.89 4.76 -2.13
C VAL A 98 0.94 4.14 -3.52
N ILE A 99 1.85 3.20 -3.70
CA ILE A 99 2.00 2.39 -4.93
C ILE A 99 1.39 1.00 -4.76
N LYS A 100 1.34 0.50 -3.52
CA LYS A 100 0.74 -0.79 -3.21
C LYS A 100 0.20 -0.81 -1.78
N TYR A 101 -0.98 -1.39 -1.62
CA TYR A 101 -1.59 -1.73 -0.35
C TYR A 101 -1.68 -3.25 -0.22
N LEU A 102 -1.41 -3.78 0.97
CA LEU A 102 -1.59 -5.17 1.35
C LEU A 102 -2.43 -5.26 2.63
N LYS A 103 -3.33 -6.24 2.68
CA LYS A 103 -4.05 -6.67 3.87
C LYS A 103 -3.72 -8.15 4.12
N GLU A 104 -3.17 -8.44 5.29
CA GLU A 104 -2.80 -9.78 5.74
C GLU A 104 -3.52 -10.05 7.06
N ILE A 105 -4.03 -11.27 7.24
CA ILE A 105 -4.65 -11.73 8.49
C ILE A 105 -3.73 -12.78 9.07
N ASP A 106 -3.11 -12.45 10.20
CA ASP A 106 -2.20 -13.33 10.94
C ASP A 106 -2.98 -14.09 12.02
N GLY A 107 -2.55 -15.32 12.33
CA GLY A 107 -3.16 -16.16 13.36
C GLY A 107 -4.30 -17.06 12.88
N ARG A 108 -4.57 -17.10 11.56
CA ARG A 108 -5.62 -17.94 10.95
C ARG A 108 -5.07 -18.76 9.79
N SER A 109 -5.26 -20.08 9.83
CA SER A 109 -4.86 -21.00 8.75
C SER A 109 -5.80 -20.95 7.54
N ASP A 110 -7.03 -20.43 7.74
CA ASP A 110 -8.05 -20.21 6.71
C ASP A 110 -7.97 -18.81 6.06
N SER A 111 -6.90 -18.06 6.32
CA SER A 111 -6.73 -16.71 5.77
C SER A 111 -6.76 -16.72 4.24
N PRO A 112 -7.57 -15.83 3.61
CA PRO A 112 -7.64 -15.74 2.16
C PRO A 112 -6.29 -15.31 1.55
N PRO A 113 -6.06 -15.53 0.24
CA PRO A 113 -4.85 -15.06 -0.43
C PRO A 113 -4.60 -13.57 -0.17
N LYS A 114 -3.31 -13.17 -0.12
CA LYS A 114 -2.88 -11.80 0.19
C LYS A 114 -3.73 -10.79 -0.58
N SER A 115 -4.51 -10.01 0.16
CA SER A 115 -5.42 -9.02 -0.38
C SER A 115 -4.63 -7.75 -0.66
N ALA A 116 -4.82 -7.14 -1.82
CA ALA A 116 -3.96 -6.07 -2.29
C ALA A 116 -4.65 -5.13 -3.28
N ILE A 117 -4.13 -3.90 -3.32
CA ILE A 117 -4.45 -2.89 -4.33
C ILE A 117 -3.13 -2.33 -4.85
N ILE A 118 -3.02 -2.18 -6.17
CA ILE A 118 -1.86 -1.60 -6.84
C ILE A 118 -2.30 -0.32 -7.54
N TYR A 119 -1.54 0.74 -7.34
CA TYR A 119 -1.83 2.08 -7.85
C TYR A 119 -0.72 2.55 -8.79
N ASN A 120 -1.07 3.34 -9.80
CA ASN A 120 -0.06 4.08 -10.56
C ASN A 120 0.47 5.29 -9.76
N ASP A 121 1.43 5.99 -10.34
CA ASP A 121 2.04 7.21 -9.80
C ASP A 121 1.04 8.36 -9.57
N LYS A 122 -0.11 8.36 -10.24
CA LYS A 122 -1.20 9.32 -10.07
C LYS A 122 -2.20 8.90 -8.98
N GLY A 123 -2.04 7.73 -8.37
CA GLY A 123 -2.98 7.19 -7.37
C GLY A 123 -4.20 6.50 -7.97
N VAL A 124 -4.22 6.23 -9.27
CA VAL A 124 -5.27 5.47 -9.95
C VAL A 124 -5.03 3.98 -9.76
N VAL A 125 -6.08 3.23 -9.43
CA VAL A 125 -6.00 1.77 -9.27
C VAL A 125 -5.70 1.09 -10.60
N LEU A 126 -4.60 0.34 -10.64
CA LEU A 126 -4.21 -0.52 -11.77
C LEU A 126 -4.75 -1.95 -11.60
N TRP A 127 -4.82 -2.42 -10.35
CA TRP A 127 -5.31 -3.77 -10.02
C TRP A 127 -5.76 -3.83 -8.56
N LYS A 128 -6.78 -4.64 -8.26
CA LYS A 128 -7.23 -4.93 -6.89
C LYS A 128 -7.93 -6.27 -6.80
N ASN A 129 -7.83 -6.94 -5.65
CA ASN A 129 -8.69 -8.06 -5.24
C ASN A 129 -9.41 -7.79 -3.90
N ILE A 130 -9.40 -6.54 -3.44
CA ILE A 130 -10.11 -6.05 -2.25
C ILE A 130 -10.70 -4.67 -2.54
N THR A 131 -11.79 -4.32 -1.88
CA THR A 131 -12.51 -3.04 -2.03
C THR A 131 -11.90 -1.89 -1.23
N GLU A 132 -11.19 -2.18 -0.14
CA GLU A 132 -10.65 -1.20 0.81
C GLU A 132 -9.16 -0.91 0.60
N PRO A 133 -8.73 0.32 0.90
CA PRO A 133 -8.03 0.52 2.17
C PRO A 133 -8.97 1.17 3.21
N VAL A 134 -8.74 0.85 4.48
CA VAL A 134 -9.56 1.27 5.63
C VAL A 134 -9.27 2.73 6.04
N VAL A 135 -8.09 3.25 5.67
CA VAL A 135 -7.62 4.58 6.08
C VAL A 135 -7.27 5.42 4.85
N SER A 136 -7.57 6.72 4.92
CA SER A 136 -7.14 7.69 3.91
C SER A 136 -5.62 7.81 3.87
N VAL A 137 -5.05 7.57 2.69
CA VAL A 137 -3.60 7.63 2.46
C VAL A 137 -3.01 9.02 2.71
N SER A 138 -3.76 10.10 2.40
CA SER A 138 -3.32 11.47 2.68
C SER A 138 -3.16 11.71 4.17
N ASP A 139 -4.03 11.11 4.97
CA ASP A 139 -4.09 11.32 6.41
C ASP A 139 -2.95 10.57 7.08
N VAL A 140 -2.65 9.36 6.60
CA VAL A 140 -1.45 8.58 6.96
C VAL A 140 -0.16 9.37 6.75
N VAL A 141 0.02 9.95 5.55
CA VAL A 141 1.24 10.71 5.22
C VAL A 141 1.32 11.99 6.07
N SER A 142 0.18 12.62 6.33
CA SER A 142 0.10 13.82 7.17
C SER A 142 0.45 13.51 8.63
N LEU A 143 -0.06 12.40 9.16
CA LEU A 143 0.26 11.91 10.50
C LEU A 143 1.75 11.61 10.66
N PHE A 144 2.37 10.94 9.67
CA PHE A 144 3.82 10.70 9.67
C PHE A 144 4.60 12.02 9.73
N LYS A 145 4.31 12.96 8.82
CA LYS A 145 5.00 14.26 8.75
C LYS A 145 4.84 15.05 10.05
N PHE A 146 3.64 15.03 10.64
CA PHE A 146 3.38 15.69 11.91
C PHE A 146 4.26 15.12 13.03
N ASN A 147 4.19 13.81 13.28
CA ASN A 147 4.96 13.18 14.35
C ASN A 147 6.46 13.34 14.16
N PHE A 148 6.94 13.19 12.92
CA PHE A 148 8.35 13.36 12.61
C PHE A 148 8.84 14.79 12.83
N ASN A 149 8.06 15.80 12.42
CA ASN A 149 8.41 17.20 12.67
C ASN A 149 8.45 17.53 14.15
N THR A 150 7.51 16.99 14.94
CA THR A 150 7.50 17.13 16.41
C THR A 150 8.78 16.55 17.01
N LEU A 151 9.16 15.32 16.64
CA LEU A 151 10.39 14.69 17.13
C LEU A 151 11.64 15.49 16.79
N LYS A 152 11.73 16.05 15.58
CA LYS A 152 12.83 16.95 15.16
C LYS A 152 12.93 18.24 15.98
N GLN A 153 11.81 18.75 16.50
CA GLN A 153 11.84 19.93 17.37
C GLN A 153 12.38 19.57 18.75
N PHE A 154 11.94 18.42 19.30
CA PHE A 154 12.41 17.96 20.60
C PHE A 154 13.86 17.47 20.60
N SER A 155 14.39 16.97 19.49
CA SER A 155 15.81 16.56 19.39
C SER A 155 16.82 17.70 19.49
N LYS A 156 16.35 18.96 19.58
CA LYS A 156 17.19 20.15 19.80
C LYS A 156 17.44 20.44 21.28
N TYR A 157 16.75 19.72 22.17
CA TYR A 157 16.87 19.80 23.62
C TYR A 157 17.53 18.52 24.15
#